data_AF-A0A7J2TJZ3-F1
#
_entry.id   AF-A0A7J2TJZ3-F1
#
_cell.length_a   1.000
_cell.length_b   1.000
_cell.length_c   1.000
_cell.angle_alpha   90.00
_cell.angle_beta   90.00
_cell.angle_gamma   90.00
#
_symmetry.space_group_name_H-M   'P 1'
#
loop_
_entity.id
_entity.type
_entity.pdbx_description
1 polymer ?
#
loop_
_entity_poly.entity_id
_entity_poly.type
_entity_poly.pdbx_seq_one_letter_code
_entity_poly.pdbx_strand_id
1 'polypeptide(L)'
;ALLLKIKIPENAYKLAVLYFIFSALVFLPFAFKGPSDPALYSPMQLSMLIFYAIAVAFLWQFDARFERIAKYIRIGKENTLLLLAIAGLFVISTIFPQFSITVGTVTGYLQPKGGALTIGEVQPFFIQYGEFTLAPAYYHFGTAFFFAVPMVAYLAFRVYRKRDVCDLTMLLWAIALLIALAGQNRFAYYFAAVSAIFAGLAMDKVFEIMHFYRLISREKKISALRISLAILLAFLLIYPTYSLAEAQSRGVGAINKQWFEAMVWLRENTPENGYEDYYYQLYAPGNPREKYSYPFETYGVISWWDYGHWILAIGKRMAIANPFQQGIGNFYDEIPGAAPFFVGRNESYAEKIAEALNVRYVVTDIEMATGKFYAMATWAEGDLPLAYKYYDGILYLTPQGKLSIGYDVPFGSIGLTRIPNELYYETMAARFHIFDGSGLKHYRLVYESEPSDEWKFYQSIGTSPLEIAIYETIQRAKFGVPPSLCAGEIFIKAAYTMLYQKNFGLTVDLNATGYVKIFERVKGAVVKGKANAEFVEVTAKIKTNQGRIFEYYQKVEVKNGEYEVVLPYSHDSRYEVRPVTPYVFKSGEVVKELTVEEEKVIKGEVIVLDLV
;
A
#
# COMPACT_ATOMS: atom_id res chain seq x y z
N ALA A 1 8.38 -4.85 39.11
CA ALA A 1 7.97 -5.13 40.51
C ALA A 1 9.16 -5.44 41.42
N LEU A 2 10.00 -6.43 41.09
CA LEU A 2 11.15 -6.85 41.92
C LEU A 2 12.17 -5.74 42.17
N LEU A 3 12.67 -5.09 41.11
CA LEU A 3 13.62 -3.95 41.22
C LEU A 3 13.12 -2.80 42.10
N LEU A 4 11.79 -2.66 42.23
CA LEU A 4 11.14 -1.59 42.98
C LEU A 4 10.55 -2.08 44.32
N LYS A 5 10.77 -3.36 44.69
CA LYS A 5 10.22 -4.01 45.89
C LYS A 5 8.71 -3.83 46.04
N ILE A 6 7.98 -3.93 44.93
CA ILE A 6 6.52 -3.82 44.88
C ILE A 6 5.91 -5.19 45.24
N LYS A 7 5.01 -5.22 46.23
CA LYS A 7 4.34 -6.45 46.68
C LYS A 7 3.10 -6.69 45.84
N ILE A 8 3.04 -7.84 45.16
CA ILE A 8 1.88 -8.24 44.37
C ILE A 8 0.90 -8.99 45.28
N PRO A 9 -0.37 -8.59 45.38
CA PRO A 9 -1.37 -9.31 46.17
C PRO A 9 -1.59 -10.74 45.66
N GLU A 10 -1.80 -11.69 46.55
CA GLU A 10 -2.06 -13.09 46.18
C GLU A 10 -3.27 -13.23 45.24
N ASN A 11 -4.32 -12.45 45.51
CA ASN A 11 -5.53 -12.44 44.69
C ASN A 11 -5.27 -11.99 43.25
N ALA A 12 -4.27 -11.14 43.01
CA ALA A 12 -3.91 -10.71 41.65
C ALA A 12 -3.35 -11.88 40.83
N TYR A 13 -2.54 -12.74 41.44
CA TYR A 13 -2.07 -13.96 40.77
C TYR A 13 -3.22 -14.91 40.46
N LYS A 14 -4.10 -15.19 41.44
CA LYS A 14 -5.26 -16.08 41.25
C LYS A 14 -6.15 -15.59 40.12
N LEU A 15 -6.45 -14.29 40.10
CA LEU A 15 -7.25 -13.66 39.06
C LEU A 15 -6.59 -13.78 37.69
N ALA A 16 -5.28 -13.53 37.59
CA ALA A 16 -4.55 -13.64 36.33
C ALA A 16 -4.51 -15.09 35.80
N VAL A 17 -4.35 -16.10 36.66
CA VAL A 17 -4.45 -17.51 36.25
C VAL A 17 -5.84 -17.81 35.67
N LEU A 18 -6.91 -17.44 36.39
CA LEU A 18 -8.28 -17.64 35.92
C LEU A 18 -8.54 -16.92 34.59
N TYR A 19 -8.05 -15.69 34.45
CA TYR A 19 -8.17 -14.90 33.23
C TYR A 19 -7.53 -15.60 32.02
N PHE A 20 -6.30 -16.10 32.16
CA PHE A 20 -5.61 -16.78 31.05
C PHE A 20 -6.26 -18.13 30.71
N ILE A 21 -6.71 -18.90 31.71
CA ILE A 21 -7.44 -20.15 31.47
C ILE A 21 -8.75 -19.86 30.73
N PHE A 22 -9.52 -18.88 31.19
CA PHE A 22 -10.77 -18.50 30.54
C PHE A 22 -10.54 -18.00 29.11
N SER A 23 -9.51 -17.16 28.90
CA SER A 23 -9.13 -16.69 27.57
C SER A 23 -8.73 -17.85 26.65
N ALA A 24 -8.00 -18.84 27.15
CA ALA A 24 -7.63 -20.04 26.40
C ALA A 24 -8.88 -20.86 26.01
N LEU A 25 -9.85 -21.00 26.93
CA LEU A 25 -11.12 -21.68 26.65
C LEU A 25 -11.95 -20.96 25.58
N VAL A 26 -12.00 -19.63 25.63
CA VAL A 26 -12.70 -18.81 24.63
C VAL A 26 -12.02 -18.89 23.27
N PHE A 27 -10.67 -18.98 23.24
CA PHE A 27 -9.91 -19.06 22.00
C PHE A 27 -9.88 -20.47 21.39
N LEU A 28 -10.07 -21.52 22.19
CA LEU A 28 -9.98 -22.93 21.79
C LEU A 28 -10.76 -23.28 20.50
N PRO A 29 -12.01 -22.82 20.27
CA PRO A 29 -12.76 -23.13 19.04
C PRO A 29 -12.12 -22.58 17.75
N PHE A 30 -11.26 -21.57 17.88
CA PHE A 30 -10.59 -20.89 16.77
C PHE A 30 -9.13 -21.30 16.61
N ALA A 31 -8.56 -22.00 17.59
CA ALA A 31 -7.13 -22.27 17.65
C ALA A 31 -6.61 -23.18 16.53
N PHE A 32 -7.46 -23.88 15.77
CA PHE A 32 -7.02 -24.87 14.78
C PHE A 32 -7.48 -24.52 13.36
N LYS A 33 -7.52 -23.23 13.02
CA LYS A 33 -7.99 -22.74 11.71
C LYS A 33 -6.89 -22.49 10.69
N GLY A 34 -5.64 -22.38 11.12
CA GLY A 34 -4.49 -22.14 10.25
C GLY A 34 -3.18 -22.74 10.77
N PRO A 35 -2.11 -22.66 9.97
CA PRO A 35 -0.77 -23.07 10.40
C PRO A 35 -0.29 -22.20 11.57
N SER A 36 0.69 -22.70 12.34
CA SER A 36 1.29 -21.97 13.46
C SER A 36 1.93 -20.67 13.00
N ASP A 37 1.22 -19.57 13.21
CA ASP A 37 1.57 -18.23 12.74
C ASP A 37 1.06 -17.18 13.75
N PRO A 38 1.81 -16.09 14.03
CA PRO A 38 1.40 -15.04 14.96
C PRO A 38 0.18 -14.22 14.53
N ALA A 39 -0.07 -14.09 13.23
CA ALA A 39 -1.15 -13.30 12.66
C ALA A 39 -2.39 -14.13 12.33
N LEU A 40 -2.26 -15.45 12.10
CA LEU A 40 -3.38 -16.35 11.82
C LEU A 40 -3.94 -17.00 13.10
N TYR A 41 -5.22 -17.37 13.08
CA TYR A 41 -5.84 -18.16 14.14
C TYR A 41 -5.25 -19.58 14.19
N SER A 42 -4.26 -19.76 15.07
CA SER A 42 -3.44 -20.96 15.11
C SER A 42 -3.26 -21.51 16.53
N PRO A 43 -2.70 -22.73 16.68
CA PRO A 43 -2.51 -23.33 18.00
C PRO A 43 -1.49 -22.56 18.84
N MET A 44 -0.73 -21.66 18.21
CA MET A 44 0.30 -20.87 18.85
C MET A 44 -0.28 -19.89 19.88
N GLN A 45 -1.34 -19.14 19.55
CA GLN A 45 -1.94 -18.22 20.49
C GLN A 45 -2.56 -18.97 21.69
N LEU A 46 -3.14 -20.15 21.45
CA LEU A 46 -3.66 -21.01 22.50
C LEU A 46 -2.54 -21.49 23.45
N SER A 47 -1.42 -21.97 22.89
CA SER A 47 -0.29 -22.44 23.69
C SER A 47 0.32 -21.30 24.52
N MET A 48 0.38 -20.08 23.98
CA MET A 48 0.80 -18.89 24.72
C MET A 48 -0.13 -18.59 25.91
N LEU A 49 -1.45 -18.63 25.72
CA LEU A 49 -2.42 -18.39 26.80
C LEU A 49 -2.29 -19.43 27.92
N ILE A 50 -2.17 -20.72 27.56
CA ILE A 50 -1.95 -21.80 28.53
C ILE A 50 -0.61 -21.61 29.24
N PHE A 51 0.44 -21.28 28.50
CA PHE A 51 1.76 -20.99 29.05
C PHE A 51 1.69 -19.84 30.07
N TYR A 52 1.00 -18.74 29.75
CA TYR A 52 0.83 -17.62 30.68
C TYR A 52 0.07 -18.04 31.95
N ALA A 53 -0.97 -18.86 31.84
CA ALA A 53 -1.67 -19.40 33.00
C ALA A 53 -0.71 -20.21 33.90
N ILE A 54 0.09 -21.11 33.31
CA ILE A 54 1.06 -21.95 34.04
C ILE A 54 2.16 -21.07 34.66
N ALA A 55 2.70 -20.12 33.91
CA ALA A 55 3.76 -19.22 34.38
C ALA A 55 3.29 -18.37 35.58
N VAL A 56 2.08 -17.81 35.52
CA VAL A 56 1.51 -17.04 36.63
C VAL A 56 1.20 -17.94 37.83
N ALA A 57 0.69 -19.16 37.61
CA ALA A 57 0.47 -20.12 38.69
C ALA A 57 1.78 -20.55 39.36
N PHE A 58 2.84 -20.73 38.58
CA PHE A 58 4.18 -20.98 39.08
C PHE A 58 4.70 -19.80 39.91
N LEU A 59 4.59 -18.57 39.39
CA LEU A 59 4.99 -17.35 40.11
C LEU A 59 4.23 -17.21 41.44
N TRP A 60 2.94 -17.53 41.45
CA TRP A 60 2.12 -17.54 42.67
C TRP A 60 2.66 -18.54 43.70
N GLN A 61 2.88 -19.80 43.29
CA GLN A 61 3.39 -20.83 44.21
C GLN A 61 4.80 -20.52 44.68
N PHE A 62 5.65 -19.99 43.80
CA PHE A 62 6.99 -19.54 44.15
C PHE A 62 6.93 -18.43 45.19
N ASP A 63 6.11 -17.39 44.97
CA ASP A 63 5.99 -16.25 45.88
C ASP A 63 5.47 -16.69 47.26
N ALA A 64 4.47 -17.56 47.30
CA ALA A 64 3.87 -18.08 48.53
C ALA A 64 4.79 -19.04 49.33
N ARG A 65 5.69 -19.76 48.66
CA ARG A 65 6.57 -20.75 49.29
C ARG A 65 8.01 -20.29 49.44
N PHE A 66 8.35 -19.09 48.95
CA PHE A 66 9.73 -18.63 48.87
C PHE A 66 10.46 -18.67 50.22
N GLU A 67 9.83 -18.26 51.32
CA GLU A 67 10.50 -18.28 52.64
C GLU A 67 10.90 -19.68 53.12
N ARG A 68 10.17 -20.71 52.71
CA ARG A 68 10.55 -22.11 52.98
C ARG A 68 11.73 -22.54 52.11
N ILE A 69 11.77 -22.08 50.86
CA ILE A 69 12.80 -22.43 49.87
C ILE A 69 14.10 -21.65 50.12
N ALA A 70 14.00 -20.41 50.61
CA ALA A 70 15.13 -19.53 50.91
C ALA A 70 16.10 -20.15 51.93
N LYS A 71 15.64 -21.08 52.77
CA LYS A 71 16.50 -21.83 53.69
C LYS A 71 17.54 -22.72 52.99
N TYR A 72 17.26 -23.14 51.76
CA TYR A 72 18.12 -24.04 50.97
C TYR A 72 18.88 -23.31 49.86
N ILE A 73 18.51 -22.07 49.54
CA ILE A 73 19.08 -21.31 48.43
C ILE A 73 19.78 -20.06 48.99
N ARG A 74 21.11 -19.96 48.82
CA ARG A 74 21.94 -18.80 49.26
C ARG A 74 21.78 -17.54 48.40
N ILE A 75 20.79 -17.52 47.51
CA ILE A 75 20.55 -16.48 46.53
C ILE A 75 19.25 -15.77 46.92
N GLY A 76 19.25 -14.43 46.91
CA GLY A 76 18.05 -13.65 47.23
C GLY A 76 16.90 -13.89 46.25
N LYS A 77 15.66 -13.70 46.71
CA LYS A 77 14.40 -13.91 45.96
C LYS A 77 14.42 -13.36 44.54
N GLU A 78 14.96 -12.15 44.41
CA GLU A 78 15.02 -11.39 43.16
C GLU A 78 15.93 -12.08 42.14
N ASN A 79 17.12 -12.50 42.56
CA ASN A 79 18.07 -13.21 41.72
C ASN A 79 17.58 -14.63 41.38
N THR A 80 16.90 -15.31 42.31
CA THR A 80 16.28 -16.62 42.04
C THR A 80 15.18 -16.49 40.98
N LEU A 81 14.31 -15.47 41.08
CA LEU A 81 13.27 -15.20 40.07
C LEU A 81 13.87 -14.82 38.72
N LEU A 82 14.94 -14.03 38.70
CA LEU A 82 15.63 -13.67 37.46
C LEU A 82 16.22 -14.92 36.78
N LEU A 83 16.90 -15.78 37.54
CA LEU A 83 17.44 -17.05 37.02
C LEU A 83 16.31 -17.96 36.51
N LEU A 84 15.19 -18.06 37.23
CA LEU A 84 14.03 -18.83 36.80
C LEU A 84 13.37 -18.23 35.56
N ALA A 85 13.32 -16.90 35.43
CA ALA A 85 12.80 -16.25 34.23
C ALA A 85 13.70 -16.51 33.01
N ILE A 86 15.03 -16.43 33.18
CA ILE A 86 16.01 -16.75 32.13
C ILE A 86 15.90 -18.24 31.74
N ALA A 87 15.89 -19.14 32.72
CA ALA A 87 15.73 -20.57 32.48
C ALA A 87 14.38 -20.88 31.82
N GLY A 88 13.30 -20.22 32.26
CA GLY A 88 11.97 -20.33 31.66
C GLY A 88 11.97 -19.89 30.19
N LEU A 89 12.57 -18.74 29.88
CA LEU A 89 12.73 -18.26 28.50
C LEU A 89 13.52 -19.25 27.64
N PHE A 90 14.59 -19.84 28.19
CA PHE A 90 15.37 -20.87 27.50
C PHE A 90 14.54 -22.14 27.24
N VAL A 91 13.81 -22.63 28.25
CA VAL A 91 12.94 -23.80 28.12
C VAL A 91 11.82 -23.57 27.09
N ILE A 92 11.17 -22.40 27.13
CA ILE A 92 10.15 -22.02 26.13
C ILE A 92 10.76 -21.95 24.74
N SER A 93 11.96 -21.39 24.61
CA SER A 93 12.64 -21.31 23.33
C SER A 93 12.94 -22.68 22.73
N THR A 94 13.19 -23.67 23.57
CA THR A 94 13.45 -25.05 23.16
C THR A 94 12.17 -25.83 22.87
N ILE A 95 11.14 -25.70 23.73
CA ILE A 95 9.87 -26.45 23.59
C ILE A 95 8.98 -25.83 22.49
N PHE A 96 9.03 -24.51 22.33
CA PHE A 96 8.27 -23.75 21.34
C PHE A 96 9.20 -22.87 20.50
N PRO A 97 9.97 -23.44 19.57
CA PRO A 97 10.88 -22.67 18.71
C PRO A 97 10.17 -21.53 17.96
N GLN A 98 8.90 -21.73 17.59
CA GLN A 98 8.07 -20.71 16.95
C GLN A 98 7.85 -19.47 17.83
N PHE A 99 7.83 -19.61 19.16
CA PHE A 99 7.72 -18.48 20.09
C PHE A 99 8.96 -17.58 19.99
N SER A 100 10.17 -18.16 19.97
CA SER A 100 11.41 -17.38 19.90
C SER A 100 11.60 -16.73 18.54
N ILE A 101 11.21 -17.43 17.46
CA ILE A 101 11.12 -16.83 16.13
C ILE A 101 10.17 -15.63 16.18
N THR A 102 8.96 -15.77 16.74
CA THR A 102 7.99 -14.68 16.85
C THR A 102 8.53 -13.50 17.66
N VAL A 103 9.16 -13.73 18.83
CA VAL A 103 9.75 -12.66 19.65
C VAL A 103 10.87 -11.93 18.90
N GLY A 104 11.73 -12.66 18.18
CA GLY A 104 12.74 -12.08 17.29
C GLY A 104 12.11 -11.32 16.12
N THR A 105 11.00 -11.80 15.58
CA THR A 105 10.23 -11.15 14.50
C THR A 105 9.54 -9.88 15.01
N VAL A 106 9.01 -9.86 16.25
CA VAL A 106 8.47 -8.68 16.93
C VAL A 106 9.51 -7.58 17.06
N THR A 107 10.76 -7.93 17.36
CA THR A 107 11.85 -6.95 17.34
C THR A 107 12.23 -6.51 15.93
N GLY A 108 12.15 -7.40 14.94
CA GLY A 108 12.36 -7.08 13.52
C GLY A 108 11.28 -6.16 12.94
N TYR A 109 10.03 -6.27 13.40
CA TYR A 109 8.96 -5.35 13.05
C TYR A 109 9.24 -3.93 13.55
N LEU A 110 10.12 -3.69 14.52
CA LEU A 110 10.46 -2.32 14.94
C LEU A 110 11.47 -1.65 13.99
N GLN A 111 12.01 -2.35 12.98
CA GLN A 111 13.00 -1.83 12.03
C GLN A 111 12.75 -2.34 10.60
N PRO A 112 11.73 -1.81 9.89
CA PRO A 112 11.42 -2.20 8.52
C PRO A 112 12.52 -1.80 7.52
N LYS A 113 12.61 -2.53 6.40
CA LYS A 113 13.63 -2.36 5.36
C LYS A 113 13.04 -2.54 3.95
N GLY A 114 13.71 -1.99 2.93
CA GLY A 114 13.41 -2.20 1.51
C GLY A 114 12.01 -1.72 1.11
N GLY A 115 11.31 -2.50 0.26
CA GLY A 115 9.96 -2.21 -0.22
C GLY A 115 8.94 -1.91 0.87
N ALA A 116 9.08 -2.47 2.07
CA ALA A 116 8.17 -2.21 3.19
C ALA A 116 8.21 -0.74 3.67
N LEU A 117 9.32 -0.01 3.43
CA LEU A 117 9.42 1.42 3.75
C LEU A 117 8.62 2.28 2.77
N THR A 118 8.20 1.76 1.62
CA THR A 118 7.28 2.50 0.74
C THR A 118 5.85 2.55 1.29
N ILE A 119 5.56 1.76 2.33
CA ILE A 119 4.27 1.72 3.01
C ILE A 119 4.26 2.73 4.16
N GLY A 120 3.39 3.74 4.08
CA GLY A 120 3.33 4.83 5.07
C GLY A 120 3.08 4.36 6.50
N GLU A 121 2.29 3.30 6.70
CA GLU A 121 1.96 2.74 8.02
C GLU A 121 3.15 2.09 8.74
N VAL A 122 4.16 1.65 7.99
CA VAL A 122 5.31 0.91 8.51
C VAL A 122 6.44 1.85 8.91
N GLN A 123 6.43 3.10 8.44
CA GLN A 123 7.43 4.12 8.76
C GLN A 123 7.51 4.43 10.27
N PRO A 124 8.71 4.75 10.81
CA PRO A 124 8.86 5.14 12.21
C PRO A 124 8.07 6.41 12.54
N PHE A 125 7.32 6.40 13.66
CA PHE A 125 6.34 7.46 13.94
C PHE A 125 6.94 8.83 14.20
N PHE A 126 8.12 8.90 14.81
CA PHE A 126 8.78 10.16 15.12
C PHE A 126 9.80 10.59 14.07
N ILE A 127 9.95 9.85 12.97
CA ILE A 127 10.92 10.16 11.91
C ILE A 127 10.15 10.38 10.61
N GLN A 128 10.09 11.61 10.14
CA GLN A 128 9.54 11.92 8.82
C GLN A 128 10.66 12.44 7.92
N TYR A 129 10.78 11.87 6.72
CA TYR A 129 11.80 12.24 5.73
C TYR A 129 13.25 12.21 6.29
N GLY A 130 13.52 11.34 7.27
CA GLY A 130 14.83 11.21 7.91
C GLY A 130 15.06 12.16 9.09
N GLU A 131 14.10 13.03 9.42
CA GLU A 131 14.22 13.98 10.53
C GLU A 131 13.25 13.68 11.68
N PHE A 132 13.70 13.96 12.91
CA PHE A 132 12.85 13.83 14.09
C PHE A 132 11.78 14.91 14.11
N THR A 133 10.51 14.52 14.30
CA THR A 133 9.39 15.46 14.41
C THR A 133 8.29 14.93 15.32
N LEU A 134 7.60 15.87 15.99
CA LEU A 134 6.39 15.60 16.79
C LEU A 134 5.10 15.95 16.03
N ALA A 135 5.20 16.36 14.76
CA ALA A 135 4.05 16.64 13.92
C ALA A 135 3.08 15.44 13.83
N PRO A 136 3.54 14.18 13.67
CA PRO A 136 2.67 13.00 13.73
C PRO A 136 1.91 12.88 15.06
N ALA A 137 2.56 13.19 16.18
CA ALA A 137 1.92 13.12 17.49
C ALA A 137 0.76 14.11 17.59
N TYR A 138 0.94 15.34 17.11
CA TYR A 138 -0.15 16.30 17.04
C TYR A 138 -1.22 15.87 16.03
N TYR A 139 -0.84 15.38 14.86
CA TYR A 139 -1.79 14.97 13.82
C TYR A 139 -2.66 13.77 14.22
N HIS A 140 -2.14 12.82 14.98
CA HIS A 140 -2.87 11.62 15.39
C HIS A 140 -3.59 11.76 16.74
N PHE A 141 -3.10 12.60 17.65
CA PHE A 141 -3.61 12.69 19.02
C PHE A 141 -4.07 14.10 19.43
N GLY A 142 -3.85 15.11 18.58
CA GLY A 142 -4.05 16.51 18.92
C GLY A 142 -3.17 16.94 20.10
N THR A 143 -3.73 17.76 20.99
CA THR A 143 -3.03 18.20 22.20
C THR A 143 -2.99 17.14 23.30
N ALA A 144 -3.81 16.09 23.22
CA ALA A 144 -3.86 15.04 24.24
C ALA A 144 -2.51 14.36 24.47
N PHE A 145 -1.71 14.16 23.42
CA PHE A 145 -0.37 13.57 23.55
C PHE A 145 0.53 14.37 24.50
N PHE A 146 0.48 15.69 24.39
CA PHE A 146 1.34 16.60 25.16
C PHE A 146 0.90 16.73 26.62
N PHE A 147 -0.35 16.37 26.95
CA PHE A 147 -0.80 16.20 28.34
C PHE A 147 -0.47 14.80 28.87
N ALA A 148 -0.57 13.79 28.01
CA ALA A 148 -0.32 12.40 28.39
C ALA A 148 1.14 12.13 28.76
N VAL A 149 2.12 12.57 27.95
CA VAL A 149 3.54 12.26 28.17
C VAL A 149 4.07 12.78 29.52
N PRO A 150 3.83 14.05 29.93
CA PRO A 150 4.20 14.50 31.26
C PRO A 150 3.52 13.71 32.37
N MET A 151 2.26 13.28 32.16
CA MET A 151 1.53 12.47 33.14
C MET A 151 2.09 11.06 33.25
N VAL A 152 2.57 10.46 32.16
CA VAL A 152 3.32 9.18 32.19
C VAL A 152 4.60 9.34 33.01
N ALA A 153 5.36 10.43 32.80
CA ALA A 153 6.56 10.71 33.59
C ALA A 153 6.25 10.93 35.09
N TYR A 154 5.16 11.64 35.40
CA TYR A 154 4.69 11.80 36.77
C TYR A 154 4.26 10.46 37.39
N LEU A 155 3.58 9.59 36.62
CA LEU A 155 3.22 8.25 37.08
C LEU A 155 4.48 7.41 37.38
N ALA A 156 5.53 7.51 36.57
CA ALA A 156 6.81 6.86 36.86
C ALA A 156 7.41 7.31 38.20
N PHE A 157 7.37 8.61 38.49
CA PHE A 157 7.76 9.13 39.81
C PHE A 157 6.86 8.62 40.93
N ARG A 158 5.54 8.54 40.70
CA ARG A 158 4.57 8.02 41.66
C ARG A 158 4.81 6.55 41.97
N VAL A 159 5.10 5.72 40.95
CA VAL A 159 5.49 4.32 41.10
C VAL A 159 6.76 4.20 41.95
N TYR A 160 7.78 5.02 41.68
CA TYR A 160 9.02 5.02 42.48
C TYR A 160 8.78 5.35 43.96
N ARG A 161 7.90 6.32 44.24
CA ARG A 161 7.59 6.78 45.60
C ARG A 161 6.62 5.86 46.36
N LYS A 162 5.48 5.53 45.75
CA LYS A 162 4.37 4.79 46.39
C LYS A 162 4.52 3.28 46.28
N ARG A 163 5.25 2.79 45.28
CA ARG A 163 5.44 1.34 45.01
C ARG A 163 4.11 0.60 44.88
N ASP A 164 3.13 1.25 44.27
CA ASP A 164 1.82 0.67 44.02
C ASP A 164 1.81 -0.19 42.75
N VAL A 165 1.07 -1.31 42.79
CA VAL A 165 0.99 -2.27 41.68
C VAL A 165 0.14 -1.71 40.54
N CYS A 166 -0.96 -1.03 40.83
CA CYS A 166 -1.85 -0.50 39.79
C CYS A 166 -1.14 0.59 38.99
N ASP A 167 -0.43 1.48 39.70
CA ASP A 167 0.41 2.51 39.08
C ASP A 167 1.49 1.90 38.18
N LEU A 168 2.14 0.82 38.64
CA LEU A 168 3.15 0.12 37.85
C LEU A 168 2.53 -0.49 36.59
N THR A 169 1.39 -1.16 36.70
CA THR A 169 0.74 -1.81 35.55
C THR A 169 0.31 -0.78 34.49
N MET A 170 -0.29 0.33 34.91
CA MET A 170 -0.65 1.43 34.01
C MET A 170 0.57 2.03 33.32
N LEU A 171 1.68 2.20 34.04
CA LEU A 171 2.93 2.69 33.49
C LEU A 171 3.53 1.72 32.46
N LEU A 172 3.57 0.42 32.77
CA LEU A 172 4.08 -0.60 31.85
C LEU A 172 3.26 -0.67 30.57
N TRP A 173 1.93 -0.58 30.67
CA TRP A 173 1.03 -0.51 29.52
C TRP A 173 1.33 0.71 28.64
N ALA A 174 1.47 1.90 29.22
CA ALA A 174 1.78 3.13 28.49
C ALA A 174 3.16 3.08 27.81
N ILE A 175 4.19 2.59 28.50
CA ILE A 175 5.55 2.47 27.96
C ILE A 175 5.59 1.46 26.81
N ALA A 176 4.96 0.30 26.96
CA ALA A 176 4.94 -0.73 25.92
C ALA A 176 4.31 -0.21 24.62
N LEU A 177 3.18 0.51 24.72
CA LEU A 177 2.52 1.10 23.56
C LEU A 177 3.26 2.31 22.99
N LEU A 178 3.99 3.07 23.81
CA LEU A 178 4.86 4.14 23.33
C LEU A 178 6.04 3.58 22.53
N ILE A 179 6.62 2.46 22.96
CA ILE A 179 7.69 1.77 22.21
C ILE A 179 7.15 1.24 20.87
N ALA A 180 5.99 0.60 20.88
CA ALA A 180 5.35 0.13 19.64
C ALA A 180 5.07 1.30 18.69
N LEU A 181 4.51 2.40 19.20
CA LEU A 181 4.27 3.63 18.45
C LEU A 181 5.56 4.19 17.85
N ALA A 182 6.62 4.34 18.66
CA ALA A 182 7.90 4.87 18.19
C ALA A 182 8.49 4.04 17.04
N GLY A 183 8.25 2.72 17.07
CA GLY A 183 8.67 1.81 16.01
C GLY A 183 7.93 2.00 14.69
N GLN A 184 6.60 2.10 14.70
CA GLN A 184 5.79 2.21 13.47
C GLN A 184 4.49 3.00 13.63
N ASN A 185 4.11 3.73 12.57
CA ASN A 185 2.85 4.49 12.48
C ASN A 185 1.60 3.64 12.73
N ARG A 186 1.57 2.38 12.29
CA ARG A 186 0.40 1.50 12.43
C ARG A 186 -0.04 1.28 13.89
N PHE A 187 0.81 1.53 14.88
CA PHE A 187 0.45 1.35 16.28
C PHE A 187 -0.16 2.61 16.92
N ALA A 188 -0.36 3.69 16.16
CA ALA A 188 -0.96 4.94 16.63
C ALA A 188 -2.34 4.74 17.29
N TYR A 189 -3.19 3.89 16.74
CA TYR A 189 -4.54 3.67 17.29
C TYR A 189 -4.52 3.04 18.69
N TYR A 190 -3.52 2.22 19.03
CA TYR A 190 -3.37 1.69 20.40
C TYR A 190 -2.98 2.81 21.37
N PHE A 191 -2.07 3.68 20.95
CA PHE A 191 -1.62 4.78 21.78
C PHE A 191 -2.69 5.87 21.97
N ALA A 192 -3.72 5.93 21.11
CA ALA A 192 -4.84 6.86 21.29
C ALA A 192 -5.53 6.67 22.66
N ALA A 193 -5.75 5.42 23.09
CA ALA A 193 -6.34 5.12 24.40
C ALA A 193 -5.42 5.54 25.56
N VAL A 194 -4.11 5.30 25.42
CA VAL A 194 -3.11 5.76 26.39
C VAL A 194 -3.15 7.28 26.48
N SER A 195 -3.11 7.95 25.34
CA SER A 195 -3.12 9.41 25.27
C SER A 195 -4.38 9.98 25.92
N ALA A 196 -5.55 9.41 25.65
CA ALA A 196 -6.81 9.88 26.23
C ALA A 196 -6.86 9.70 27.76
N ILE A 197 -6.52 8.51 28.26
CA ILE A 197 -6.54 8.21 29.71
C ILE A 197 -5.53 9.09 30.45
N PHE A 198 -4.29 9.17 29.97
CA PHE A 198 -3.26 9.93 30.65
C PHE A 198 -3.45 11.45 30.53
N ALA A 199 -4.02 11.95 29.43
CA ALA A 199 -4.45 13.35 29.36
C ALA A 199 -5.58 13.64 30.34
N GLY A 200 -6.56 12.73 30.47
CA GLY A 200 -7.62 12.84 31.47
C GLY A 200 -7.09 12.86 32.90
N LEU A 201 -6.15 11.97 33.23
CA LEU A 201 -5.48 11.97 34.54
C LEU A 201 -4.66 13.24 34.78
N ALA A 202 -4.02 13.78 33.75
CA ALA A 202 -3.32 15.06 33.84
C ALA A 202 -4.30 16.18 34.21
N MET A 203 -5.45 16.23 33.54
CA MET A 203 -6.49 17.23 33.81
C MET A 203 -7.16 17.05 35.15
N ASP A 204 -7.40 15.83 35.59
CA ASP A 204 -7.88 15.54 36.95
C ASP A 204 -6.94 16.15 37.98
N LYS A 205 -5.62 15.98 37.81
CA LYS A 205 -4.64 16.55 38.72
C LYS A 205 -4.60 18.08 38.66
N VAL A 206 -4.74 18.67 37.48
CA VAL A 206 -4.86 20.11 37.30
C VAL A 206 -6.11 20.62 38.04
N PHE A 207 -7.27 19.98 37.88
CA PHE A 207 -8.51 20.38 38.53
C PHE A 207 -8.44 20.29 40.06
N GLU A 208 -7.74 19.30 40.60
CA GLU A 208 -7.45 19.18 42.03
C GLU A 208 -6.57 20.35 42.53
N ILE A 209 -5.43 20.59 41.89
CA ILE A 209 -4.45 21.61 42.30
C ILE A 209 -5.02 23.03 42.15
N MET A 210 -5.82 23.25 41.11
CA MET A 210 -6.29 24.57 40.69
C MET A 210 -7.67 24.94 41.26
N HIS A 211 -8.12 24.20 42.28
CA HIS A 211 -9.37 24.45 43.02
C HIS A 211 -10.65 24.31 42.20
N PHE A 212 -10.59 23.67 41.02
CA PHE A 212 -11.77 23.47 40.19
C PHE A 212 -12.80 22.56 40.88
N TYR A 213 -12.35 21.45 41.49
CA TYR A 213 -13.25 20.60 42.28
C TYR A 213 -13.77 21.27 43.55
N ARG A 214 -13.00 22.20 44.13
CA ARG A 214 -13.45 23.01 45.28
C ARG A 214 -14.58 23.97 44.90
N LEU A 215 -14.52 24.53 43.69
CA LEU A 215 -15.61 25.32 43.12
C LEU A 215 -16.88 24.47 42.98
N ILE A 216 -16.76 23.28 42.37
CA ILE A 216 -17.90 22.35 42.18
C ILE A 216 -18.50 21.95 43.54
N SER A 217 -17.64 21.70 44.54
CA SER A 217 -18.04 21.31 45.89
C SER A 217 -18.50 22.49 46.77
N ARG A 218 -18.55 23.71 46.22
CA ARG A 218 -18.99 24.96 46.89
C ARG A 218 -18.18 25.31 48.14
N GLU A 219 -16.88 25.04 48.14
CA GLU A 219 -15.99 25.42 49.23
C GLU A 219 -15.73 26.94 49.26
N LYS A 220 -15.53 27.51 50.46
CA LYS A 220 -15.32 28.96 50.64
C LYS A 220 -13.94 29.46 50.22
N LYS A 221 -12.90 28.61 50.25
CA LYS A 221 -11.50 28.99 49.94
C LYS A 221 -11.13 28.62 48.50
N ILE A 222 -11.55 29.44 47.55
CA ILE A 222 -11.23 29.29 46.12
C ILE A 222 -10.40 30.45 45.59
N SER A 223 -9.69 30.23 44.48
CA SER A 223 -8.96 31.27 43.76
C SER A 223 -9.48 31.32 42.34
N ALA A 224 -10.12 32.44 41.97
CA ALA A 224 -10.70 32.62 40.65
C ALA A 224 -9.63 32.48 39.54
N LEU A 225 -8.44 33.04 39.74
CA LEU A 225 -7.32 32.92 38.80
C LEU A 225 -6.94 31.46 38.52
N ARG A 226 -6.83 30.62 39.57
CA ARG A 226 -6.49 29.20 39.40
C ARG A 226 -7.57 28.46 38.64
N ILE A 227 -8.83 28.72 38.95
CA ILE A 227 -9.98 28.13 38.25
C ILE A 227 -9.97 28.52 36.77
N SER A 228 -9.78 29.81 36.45
CA SER A 228 -9.72 30.28 35.06
C SER A 228 -8.58 29.61 34.28
N LEU A 229 -7.40 29.45 34.89
CA LEU A 229 -6.28 28.76 34.25
C LEU A 229 -6.55 27.26 34.05
N ALA A 230 -7.26 26.60 34.97
CA ALA A 230 -7.70 25.21 34.78
C ALA A 230 -8.67 25.06 33.61
N ILE A 231 -9.63 25.97 33.48
CA ILE A 231 -10.57 25.99 32.34
C ILE A 231 -9.82 26.24 31.03
N LEU A 232 -8.85 27.17 31.02
CA LEU A 232 -8.02 27.41 29.85
C LEU A 232 -7.23 26.16 29.44
N LEU A 233 -6.62 25.44 30.39
CA LEU A 233 -5.90 24.20 30.10
C LEU A 233 -6.84 23.10 29.57
N ALA A 234 -8.05 22.98 30.13
CA ALA A 234 -9.07 22.08 29.62
C ALA A 234 -9.48 22.44 28.18
N PHE A 235 -9.63 23.73 27.88
CA PHE A 235 -9.91 24.21 26.54
C PHE A 235 -8.77 23.91 25.56
N LEU A 236 -7.51 24.13 25.96
CA LEU A 236 -6.32 23.81 25.16
C LEU A 236 -6.14 22.30 24.91
N LEU A 237 -6.61 21.46 25.83
CA LEU A 237 -6.68 20.01 25.60
C LEU A 237 -7.80 19.64 24.63
N ILE A 238 -9.00 20.17 24.84
CA ILE A 238 -10.20 19.68 24.15
C ILE A 238 -10.34 20.29 22.76
N TYR A 239 -10.23 21.62 22.63
CA TYR A 239 -10.59 22.32 21.40
C TYR A 239 -9.69 21.96 20.21
N PRO A 240 -8.34 22.00 20.30
CA PRO A 240 -7.48 21.64 19.18
C PRO A 240 -7.64 20.15 18.78
N THR A 241 -7.73 19.24 19.75
CA THR A 241 -7.97 17.82 19.49
C THR A 241 -9.32 17.60 18.81
N TYR A 242 -10.38 18.25 19.29
CA TYR A 242 -11.71 18.17 18.67
C TYR A 242 -11.72 18.75 17.26
N SER A 243 -11.14 19.93 17.05
CA SER A 243 -11.09 20.59 15.73
C SER A 243 -10.36 19.72 14.70
N LEU A 244 -9.29 19.05 15.11
CA LEU A 244 -8.56 18.12 14.26
C LEU A 244 -9.39 16.86 13.96
N ALA A 245 -10.02 16.28 14.98
CA ALA A 245 -10.89 15.12 14.82
C ALA A 245 -12.08 15.42 13.89
N GLU A 246 -12.72 16.59 14.04
CA GLU A 246 -13.80 17.04 13.18
C GLU A 246 -13.31 17.16 11.73
N ALA A 247 -12.18 17.82 11.49
CA ALA A 247 -11.61 17.96 10.15
C ALA A 247 -11.30 16.61 9.49
N GLN A 248 -10.69 15.68 10.23
CA GLN A 248 -10.35 14.34 9.73
C GLN A 248 -11.60 13.48 9.49
N SER A 249 -12.65 13.63 10.31
CA SER A 249 -13.90 12.85 10.18
C SER A 249 -14.76 13.23 8.97
N ARG A 250 -14.49 14.37 8.33
CA ARG A 250 -15.23 14.82 7.13
C ARG A 250 -14.79 14.10 5.85
N GLY A 251 -13.58 13.55 5.81
CA GLY A 251 -13.06 12.80 4.67
C GLY A 251 -13.33 11.30 4.81
N VAL A 252 -13.83 10.66 3.75
CA VAL A 252 -13.95 9.20 3.69
C VAL A 252 -12.92 8.68 2.69
N GLY A 253 -12.02 7.80 3.13
CA GLY A 253 -11.02 7.13 2.28
C GLY A 253 -11.62 6.00 1.43
N ALA A 254 -12.68 6.30 0.69
CA ALA A 254 -13.40 5.32 -0.13
C ALA A 254 -12.72 5.09 -1.50
N ILE A 255 -13.06 3.97 -2.12
CA ILE A 255 -12.84 3.75 -3.56
C ILE A 255 -13.42 4.93 -4.34
N ASN A 256 -12.65 5.50 -5.26
CA ASN A 256 -13.16 6.57 -6.12
C ASN A 256 -14.18 6.00 -7.13
N LYS A 257 -14.97 6.90 -7.74
CA LYS A 257 -16.00 6.51 -8.69
C LYS A 257 -15.42 5.73 -9.88
N GLN A 258 -14.28 6.17 -10.38
CA GLN A 258 -13.60 5.59 -11.54
C GLN A 258 -13.22 4.12 -11.32
N TRP A 259 -12.64 3.79 -10.16
CA TRP A 259 -12.34 2.42 -9.76
C TRP A 259 -13.61 1.60 -9.51
N PHE A 260 -14.62 2.18 -8.84
CA PHE A 260 -15.87 1.47 -8.59
C PHE A 260 -16.57 1.07 -9.91
N GLU A 261 -16.73 2.01 -10.84
CA GLU A 261 -17.33 1.76 -12.16
C GLU A 261 -16.51 0.78 -12.99
N ALA A 262 -15.17 0.90 -12.97
CA ALA A 262 -14.30 -0.06 -13.65
C ALA A 262 -14.46 -1.49 -13.10
N MET A 263 -14.62 -1.65 -11.78
CA MET A 263 -14.82 -2.97 -11.17
C MET A 263 -16.21 -3.52 -11.45
N VAL A 264 -17.26 -2.68 -11.45
CA VAL A 264 -18.60 -3.09 -11.89
C VAL A 264 -18.55 -3.55 -13.35
N TRP A 265 -17.91 -2.77 -14.22
CA TRP A 265 -17.70 -3.16 -15.61
C TRP A 265 -16.97 -4.49 -15.74
N LEU A 266 -15.89 -4.71 -14.96
CA LEU A 266 -15.13 -5.94 -14.96
C LEU A 266 -16.00 -7.15 -14.59
N ARG A 267 -16.86 -7.01 -13.58
CA ARG A 267 -17.80 -8.06 -13.15
C ARG A 267 -18.79 -8.43 -14.26
N GLU A 268 -19.33 -7.43 -14.95
CA GLU A 268 -20.43 -7.61 -15.91
C GLU A 268 -19.96 -7.97 -17.33
N ASN A 269 -18.74 -7.59 -17.71
CA ASN A 269 -18.27 -7.66 -19.11
C ASN A 269 -17.13 -8.67 -19.35
N THR A 270 -16.69 -9.39 -18.32
CA THR A 270 -15.69 -10.47 -18.45
C THR A 270 -16.31 -11.84 -18.21
N PRO A 271 -15.76 -12.93 -18.78
CA PRO A 271 -16.33 -14.28 -18.63
C PRO A 271 -16.54 -14.66 -17.17
N GLU A 272 -17.78 -15.00 -16.82
CA GLU A 272 -18.15 -15.22 -15.43
C GLU A 272 -17.66 -16.57 -14.90
N ASN A 273 -17.67 -17.62 -15.72
CA ASN A 273 -17.11 -18.94 -15.39
C ASN A 273 -17.55 -19.56 -14.03
N GLY A 274 -18.49 -18.98 -13.28
CA GLY A 274 -18.91 -19.40 -11.95
C GLY A 274 -18.24 -18.68 -10.76
N TYR A 275 -17.54 -17.56 -10.96
CA TYR A 275 -16.92 -16.78 -9.87
C TYR A 275 -17.88 -16.29 -8.80
N GLU A 276 -19.08 -15.84 -9.15
CA GLU A 276 -20.09 -15.31 -8.25
C GLU A 276 -20.58 -16.40 -7.29
N ASP A 277 -20.95 -17.57 -7.83
CA ASP A 277 -21.37 -18.71 -7.02
C ASP A 277 -20.21 -19.22 -6.17
N TYR A 278 -18.99 -19.25 -6.74
CA TYR A 278 -17.79 -19.68 -6.02
C TYR A 278 -17.49 -18.76 -4.84
N TYR A 279 -17.64 -17.44 -4.99
CA TYR A 279 -17.35 -16.42 -3.97
C TYR A 279 -17.99 -16.72 -2.61
N TYR A 280 -19.20 -17.27 -2.61
CA TYR A 280 -19.99 -17.56 -1.41
C TYR A 280 -19.79 -18.98 -0.85
N GLN A 281 -18.93 -19.80 -1.45
CA GLN A 281 -18.66 -21.15 -0.97
C GLN A 281 -17.79 -21.14 0.30
N LEU A 282 -17.93 -22.21 1.09
CA LEU A 282 -17.06 -22.47 2.22
C LEU A 282 -15.85 -23.28 1.75
N TYR A 283 -14.71 -22.61 1.58
CA TYR A 283 -13.50 -23.25 1.08
C TYR A 283 -12.80 -24.09 2.15
N ALA A 284 -12.29 -25.26 1.76
CA ALA A 284 -11.31 -25.97 2.56
C ALA A 284 -9.96 -25.22 2.54
N PRO A 285 -9.22 -25.19 3.66
CA PRO A 285 -7.89 -24.59 3.70
C PRO A 285 -6.96 -25.35 2.74
N GLY A 286 -6.36 -24.62 1.79
CA GLY A 286 -5.38 -25.17 0.85
C GLY A 286 -3.97 -25.21 1.42
N ASN A 287 -3.06 -25.89 0.73
CA ASN A 287 -1.63 -25.84 1.03
C ASN A 287 -1.02 -24.55 0.44
N PRO A 288 -0.44 -23.63 1.24
CA PRO A 288 0.04 -22.33 0.76
C PRO A 288 1.13 -22.37 -0.33
N ARG A 289 1.80 -23.51 -0.53
CA ARG A 289 2.90 -23.66 -1.51
C ARG A 289 2.50 -24.34 -2.80
N GLU A 290 1.24 -24.72 -2.94
CA GLU A 290 0.73 -25.43 -4.10
C GLU A 290 -0.30 -24.58 -4.82
N LYS A 291 -0.40 -24.77 -6.14
CA LYS A 291 -1.44 -24.13 -6.94
C LYS A 291 -2.79 -24.66 -6.48
N TYR A 292 -3.71 -23.76 -6.15
CA TYR A 292 -5.06 -24.13 -5.76
C TYR A 292 -5.79 -24.82 -6.93
N SER A 293 -6.42 -25.96 -6.66
CA SER A 293 -7.20 -26.71 -7.64
C SER A 293 -8.62 -26.18 -7.67
N TYR A 294 -8.90 -25.26 -8.61
CA TYR A 294 -10.23 -24.67 -8.77
C TYR A 294 -11.21 -25.66 -9.43
N PRO A 295 -12.51 -25.61 -9.06
CA PRO A 295 -13.52 -26.54 -9.60
C PRO A 295 -13.99 -26.20 -11.03
N PHE A 296 -13.46 -25.14 -11.63
CA PHE A 296 -13.78 -24.66 -12.98
C PHE A 296 -12.58 -23.92 -13.59
N GLU A 297 -12.66 -23.58 -14.87
CA GLU A 297 -11.62 -22.80 -15.55
C GLU A 297 -11.58 -21.36 -15.03
N THR A 298 -10.52 -21.02 -14.31
CA THR A 298 -10.26 -19.68 -13.81
C THR A 298 -9.24 -18.93 -14.66
N TYR A 299 -9.24 -17.61 -14.52
CA TYR A 299 -8.18 -16.70 -14.93
C TYR A 299 -7.89 -15.67 -13.83
N GLY A 300 -6.70 -15.10 -13.87
CA GLY A 300 -6.24 -14.05 -12.98
C GLY A 300 -6.45 -12.64 -13.54
N VAL A 301 -6.68 -11.69 -12.64
CA VAL A 301 -6.66 -10.26 -12.90
C VAL A 301 -5.44 -9.67 -12.20
N ILE A 302 -4.48 -9.16 -12.97
CA ILE A 302 -3.26 -8.56 -12.41
C ILE A 302 -3.40 -7.04 -12.32
N SER A 303 -3.06 -6.50 -11.16
CA SER A 303 -2.99 -5.07 -10.87
C SER A 303 -2.00 -4.87 -9.72
N TRP A 304 -1.79 -3.63 -9.30
CA TRP A 304 -1.03 -3.37 -8.08
C TRP A 304 -1.76 -3.91 -6.84
N TRP A 305 -0.98 -4.31 -5.83
CA TRP A 305 -1.49 -5.08 -4.69
C TRP A 305 -2.52 -4.31 -3.85
N ASP A 306 -2.45 -2.97 -3.82
CA ASP A 306 -3.43 -2.08 -3.18
C ASP A 306 -4.88 -2.38 -3.59
N TYR A 307 -5.10 -2.78 -4.85
CA TYR A 307 -6.42 -2.86 -5.47
C TYR A 307 -7.03 -4.27 -5.43
N GLY A 308 -6.30 -5.27 -4.93
CA GLY A 308 -6.74 -6.66 -4.99
C GLY A 308 -8.07 -6.93 -4.27
N HIS A 309 -8.34 -6.21 -3.17
CA HIS A 309 -9.64 -6.32 -2.49
C HIS A 309 -10.79 -5.72 -3.30
N TRP A 310 -10.58 -4.67 -4.08
CA TRP A 310 -11.63 -4.08 -4.92
C TRP A 310 -11.95 -4.99 -6.11
N ILE A 311 -10.92 -5.54 -6.75
CA ILE A 311 -11.06 -6.54 -7.82
C ILE A 311 -11.84 -7.76 -7.31
N LEU A 312 -11.52 -8.25 -6.11
CA LEU A 312 -12.20 -9.40 -5.52
C LEU A 312 -13.64 -9.07 -5.07
N ALA A 313 -13.84 -8.02 -4.29
CA ALA A 313 -15.11 -7.75 -3.63
C ALA A 313 -16.17 -7.17 -4.57
N ILE A 314 -15.76 -6.26 -5.47
CA ILE A 314 -16.64 -5.55 -6.40
C ILE A 314 -16.57 -6.19 -7.78
N GLY A 315 -15.34 -6.40 -8.29
CA GLY A 315 -15.13 -7.00 -9.60
C GLY A 315 -15.48 -8.49 -9.68
N LYS A 316 -15.59 -9.17 -8.54
CA LYS A 316 -15.87 -10.61 -8.43
C LYS A 316 -14.94 -11.45 -9.32
N ARG A 317 -13.66 -11.06 -9.38
CA ARG A 317 -12.60 -11.80 -10.09
C ARG A 317 -11.41 -12.06 -9.17
N MET A 318 -10.57 -13.02 -9.55
CA MET A 318 -9.39 -13.40 -8.77
C MET A 318 -8.24 -12.43 -9.02
N ALA A 319 -7.92 -11.60 -8.03
CA ALA A 319 -6.76 -10.72 -8.07
C ALA A 319 -5.46 -11.53 -7.85
N ILE A 320 -4.44 -11.27 -8.67
CA ILE A 320 -3.11 -11.88 -8.51
C ILE A 320 -2.40 -11.39 -7.25
N ALA A 321 -2.49 -10.09 -6.98
CA ALA A 321 -1.86 -9.45 -5.82
C ALA A 321 -2.92 -8.80 -4.94
N ASN A 322 -2.67 -8.71 -3.63
CA ASN A 322 -3.67 -8.23 -2.67
C ASN A 322 -3.08 -7.39 -1.52
N PRO A 323 -3.92 -6.62 -0.79
CA PRO A 323 -3.54 -5.80 0.36
C PRO A 323 -2.82 -6.52 1.51
N PHE A 324 -2.81 -7.87 1.55
CA PHE A 324 -1.97 -8.64 2.46
C PHE A 324 -0.50 -8.73 2.00
N GLN A 325 -0.10 -7.96 0.97
CA GLN A 325 1.23 -7.91 0.38
C GLN A 325 1.65 -9.25 -0.26
N GLN A 326 0.67 -10.02 -0.72
CA GLN A 326 0.88 -11.27 -1.43
C GLN A 326 0.78 -11.04 -2.93
N GLY A 327 1.52 -11.84 -3.72
CA GLY A 327 1.50 -11.75 -5.19
C GLY A 327 2.25 -10.54 -5.77
N ILE A 328 3.04 -9.82 -4.96
CA ILE A 328 3.85 -8.69 -5.42
C ILE A 328 4.97 -9.17 -6.35
N GLY A 329 5.71 -10.23 -5.97
CA GLY A 329 6.86 -10.74 -6.75
C GLY A 329 8.04 -9.78 -6.79
N ASN A 330 9.15 -10.20 -7.40
CA ASN A 330 10.36 -9.39 -7.55
C ASN A 330 11.30 -9.91 -8.66
N PHE A 331 12.33 -9.13 -9.03
CA PHE A 331 13.35 -9.56 -9.97
C PHE A 331 14.45 -10.43 -9.33
N TYR A 332 14.86 -10.11 -8.11
CA TYR A 332 16.07 -10.66 -7.49
C TYR A 332 15.94 -12.11 -6.99
N ASP A 333 14.73 -12.57 -6.69
CA ASP A 333 14.39 -13.98 -6.40
C ASP A 333 13.66 -14.66 -7.57
N GLU A 334 13.51 -13.96 -8.70
CA GLU A 334 12.76 -14.42 -9.89
C GLU A 334 11.31 -14.85 -9.59
N ILE A 335 10.66 -14.21 -8.62
CA ILE A 335 9.29 -14.56 -8.21
C ILE A 335 8.28 -13.81 -9.11
N PRO A 336 7.43 -14.51 -9.89
CA PRO A 336 6.42 -13.86 -10.71
C PRO A 336 5.38 -13.14 -9.84
N GLY A 337 5.00 -11.93 -10.24
CA GLY A 337 4.02 -11.12 -9.51
C GLY A 337 3.78 -9.75 -10.15
N ALA A 338 2.99 -8.91 -9.48
CA ALA A 338 2.60 -7.59 -9.97
C ALA A 338 3.81 -6.65 -10.22
N ALA A 339 4.76 -6.56 -9.29
CA ALA A 339 5.91 -5.66 -9.40
C ALA A 339 6.79 -5.97 -10.63
N PRO A 340 7.33 -7.20 -10.82
CA PRO A 340 8.13 -7.51 -12.00
C PRO A 340 7.32 -7.50 -13.30
N PHE A 341 5.99 -7.73 -13.25
CA PHE A 341 5.11 -7.59 -14.42
C PHE A 341 5.05 -6.14 -14.92
N PHE A 342 4.75 -5.18 -14.03
CA PHE A 342 4.59 -3.77 -14.42
C PHE A 342 5.92 -3.04 -14.65
N VAL A 343 6.96 -3.38 -13.90
CA VAL A 343 8.30 -2.77 -14.01
C VAL A 343 9.14 -3.42 -15.12
N GLY A 344 8.77 -4.63 -15.55
CA GLY A 344 9.42 -5.33 -16.65
C GLY A 344 9.46 -4.48 -17.93
N ARG A 345 10.61 -4.50 -18.63
CA ARG A 345 10.91 -3.60 -19.76
C ARG A 345 10.59 -4.17 -21.14
N ASN A 346 10.10 -5.41 -21.19
CA ASN A 346 9.73 -6.05 -22.44
C ASN A 346 8.50 -6.94 -22.26
N GLU A 347 7.70 -7.01 -23.32
CA GLU A 347 6.45 -7.77 -23.34
C GLU A 347 6.69 -9.27 -23.19
N SER A 348 7.81 -9.82 -23.69
CA SER A 348 8.12 -11.25 -23.56
C SER A 348 8.29 -11.68 -22.10
N TYR A 349 8.92 -10.86 -21.26
CA TYR A 349 9.07 -11.11 -19.84
C TYR A 349 7.72 -10.98 -19.11
N ALA A 350 6.92 -9.98 -19.48
CA ALA A 350 5.56 -9.82 -18.97
C ALA A 350 4.67 -11.03 -19.31
N GLU A 351 4.78 -11.55 -20.53
CA GLU A 351 4.08 -12.75 -20.99
C GLU A 351 4.47 -14.00 -20.20
N LYS A 352 5.76 -14.18 -19.87
CA LYS A 352 6.19 -15.30 -19.00
C LYS A 352 5.51 -15.26 -17.63
N ILE A 353 5.41 -14.07 -17.03
CA ILE A 353 4.72 -13.89 -15.75
C ILE A 353 3.22 -14.12 -15.91
N ALA A 354 2.62 -13.55 -16.96
CA ALA A 354 1.20 -13.68 -17.26
C ALA A 354 0.80 -15.15 -17.48
N GLU A 355 1.63 -15.93 -18.17
CA GLU A 355 1.41 -17.37 -18.38
C GLU A 355 1.55 -18.15 -17.07
N ALA A 356 2.61 -17.91 -16.30
CA ALA A 356 2.85 -18.58 -15.02
C ALA A 356 1.70 -18.36 -14.02
N LEU A 357 1.12 -17.16 -14.02
CA LEU A 357 0.04 -16.75 -13.12
C LEU A 357 -1.36 -16.87 -13.74
N ASN A 358 -1.47 -17.38 -14.97
CA ASN A 358 -2.72 -17.50 -15.71
C ASN A 358 -3.52 -16.18 -15.79
N VAL A 359 -2.82 -15.07 -16.05
CA VAL A 359 -3.39 -13.73 -16.21
C VAL A 359 -4.18 -13.67 -17.51
N ARG A 360 -5.39 -13.10 -17.43
CA ARG A 360 -6.22 -12.75 -18.59
C ARG A 360 -6.55 -11.28 -18.66
N TYR A 361 -6.70 -10.59 -17.53
CA TYR A 361 -6.97 -9.16 -17.52
C TYR A 361 -5.92 -8.41 -16.71
N VAL A 362 -5.58 -7.21 -17.19
CA VAL A 362 -4.66 -6.29 -16.52
C VAL A 362 -5.44 -5.02 -16.19
N VAL A 363 -5.39 -4.57 -14.95
CA VAL A 363 -5.99 -3.30 -14.54
C VAL A 363 -4.88 -2.34 -14.12
N THR A 364 -4.81 -1.18 -14.76
CA THR A 364 -3.86 -0.12 -14.43
C THR A 364 -4.59 1.17 -14.09
N ASP A 365 -4.00 2.00 -13.25
CA ASP A 365 -4.50 3.34 -13.00
C ASP A 365 -3.40 4.40 -13.09
N ILE A 366 -3.83 5.65 -13.03
CA ILE A 366 -2.92 6.79 -13.12
C ILE A 366 -1.96 6.85 -11.94
N GLU A 367 -2.36 6.38 -10.75
CA GLU A 367 -1.48 6.29 -9.59
C GLU A 367 -0.30 5.34 -9.87
N MET A 368 -0.56 4.15 -10.41
CA MET A 368 0.47 3.18 -10.83
C MET A 368 1.41 3.77 -11.86
N ALA A 369 0.90 4.52 -12.83
CA ALA A 369 1.73 5.14 -13.86
C ALA A 369 2.57 6.30 -13.31
N THR A 370 2.12 6.97 -12.25
CA THR A 370 2.75 8.19 -11.72
C THR A 370 3.31 7.96 -10.30
N GLY A 371 2.56 8.31 -9.26
CA GLY A 371 3.02 8.38 -7.87
C GLY A 371 3.40 7.04 -7.24
N LYS A 372 2.75 5.93 -7.64
CA LYS A 372 3.02 4.59 -7.11
C LYS A 372 4.09 3.83 -7.90
N PHE A 373 4.49 4.32 -9.08
CA PHE A 373 5.52 3.64 -9.88
C PHE A 373 6.82 3.40 -9.10
N TYR A 374 7.25 4.41 -8.33
CA TYR A 374 8.46 4.32 -7.50
C TYR A 374 8.37 3.17 -6.48
N ALA A 375 7.19 2.93 -5.92
CA ALA A 375 6.99 1.83 -4.98
C ALA A 375 7.06 0.49 -5.71
N MET A 376 6.38 0.36 -6.86
CA MET A 376 6.47 -0.85 -7.69
C MET A 376 7.92 -1.17 -8.07
N ALA A 377 8.69 -0.15 -8.49
CA ALA A 377 10.12 -0.30 -8.79
C ALA A 377 10.93 -0.71 -7.54
N THR A 378 10.66 -0.13 -6.38
CA THR A 378 11.34 -0.50 -5.13
C THR A 378 11.08 -1.97 -4.75
N TRP A 379 9.84 -2.45 -4.90
CA TRP A 379 9.50 -3.85 -4.65
C TRP A 379 10.13 -4.80 -5.68
N ALA A 380 10.15 -4.42 -6.95
CA ALA A 380 10.73 -5.24 -8.01
C ALA A 380 12.26 -5.36 -7.86
N GLU A 381 12.94 -4.26 -7.54
CA GLU A 381 14.39 -4.17 -7.42
C GLU A 381 14.94 -4.58 -6.06
N GLY A 382 14.12 -4.48 -5.00
CA GLY A 382 14.45 -4.86 -3.62
C GLY A 382 14.87 -3.71 -2.70
N ASP A 383 15.25 -2.55 -3.25
CA ASP A 383 15.64 -1.38 -2.45
C ASP A 383 15.38 -0.04 -3.15
N LEU A 384 15.23 1.01 -2.35
CA LEU A 384 14.87 2.36 -2.77
C LEU A 384 15.89 3.01 -3.71
N PRO A 385 17.21 2.92 -3.44
CA PRO A 385 18.21 3.53 -4.31
C PRO A 385 18.20 2.95 -5.71
N LEU A 386 17.88 1.65 -5.84
CA LEU A 386 17.80 0.95 -7.12
C LEU A 386 16.60 1.42 -7.95
N ALA A 387 15.49 1.79 -7.30
CA ALA A 387 14.32 2.35 -7.97
C ALA A 387 14.57 3.72 -8.61
N TYR A 388 15.56 4.49 -8.13
CA TYR A 388 15.86 5.81 -8.70
C TYR A 388 16.43 5.76 -10.12
N LYS A 389 16.89 4.59 -10.59
CA LYS A 389 17.36 4.42 -11.97
C LYS A 389 16.27 4.63 -13.02
N TYR A 390 14.99 4.68 -12.64
CA TYR A 390 13.86 4.94 -13.54
C TYR A 390 13.48 6.43 -13.65
N TYR A 391 14.17 7.31 -12.92
CA TYR A 391 13.84 8.72 -12.85
C TYR A 391 15.03 9.59 -13.29
N ASP A 392 14.74 10.68 -14.00
CA ASP A 392 15.72 11.67 -14.45
C ASP A 392 15.35 13.07 -13.94
N GLY A 393 16.34 13.85 -13.52
CA GLY A 393 16.26 15.29 -13.30
C GLY A 393 14.99 15.85 -12.64
N ILE A 394 14.74 17.13 -12.88
CA ILE A 394 13.54 17.85 -12.48
C ILE A 394 13.04 18.60 -13.71
N LEU A 395 11.73 18.53 -13.97
CA LEU A 395 11.07 19.43 -14.91
C LEU A 395 10.89 20.78 -14.22
N TYR A 396 11.37 21.85 -14.82
CA TYR A 396 11.30 23.18 -14.25
C TYR A 396 10.97 24.25 -15.29
N LEU A 397 10.42 25.37 -14.81
CA LEU A 397 10.15 26.56 -15.61
C LEU A 397 11.19 27.64 -15.28
N THR A 398 11.91 28.14 -16.28
CA THR A 398 12.89 29.22 -16.08
C THR A 398 12.20 30.57 -15.81
N PRO A 399 12.90 31.59 -15.27
CA PRO A 399 12.35 32.94 -15.12
C PRO A 399 11.84 33.56 -16.43
N GLN A 400 12.37 33.12 -17.57
CA GLN A 400 11.95 33.55 -18.90
C GLN A 400 10.73 32.78 -19.43
N GLY A 401 10.14 31.89 -18.63
CA GLY A 401 8.98 31.09 -19.01
C GLY A 401 9.31 29.88 -19.89
N LYS A 402 10.56 29.45 -19.97
CA LYS A 402 10.95 28.28 -20.77
C LYS A 402 10.86 27.01 -19.92
N LEU A 403 10.14 26.00 -20.43
CA LEU A 403 10.10 24.65 -19.84
C LEU A 403 11.37 23.89 -20.20
N SER A 404 12.07 23.38 -19.19
CA SER A 404 13.35 22.67 -19.32
C SER A 404 13.45 21.52 -18.32
N ILE A 405 14.38 20.60 -18.58
CA ILE A 405 14.63 19.41 -17.78
C ILE A 405 16.11 19.39 -17.40
N GLY A 406 16.43 19.09 -16.14
CA GLY A 406 17.82 18.93 -15.70
C GLY A 406 17.96 18.68 -14.20
N TYR A 407 19.16 18.31 -13.78
CA TYR A 407 19.53 18.16 -12.36
C TYR A 407 19.88 19.51 -11.73
N ASP A 408 20.59 20.36 -12.48
CA ASP A 408 20.97 21.70 -12.04
C ASP A 408 19.88 22.69 -12.43
N VAL A 409 18.94 22.92 -11.51
CA VAL A 409 17.85 23.88 -11.70
C VAL A 409 18.39 25.31 -11.59
N PRO A 410 18.34 26.15 -12.65
CA PRO A 410 18.87 27.50 -12.61
C PRO A 410 18.19 28.36 -11.54
N PHE A 411 18.96 29.27 -10.93
CA PHE A 411 18.44 30.17 -9.90
C PHE A 411 17.22 30.98 -10.39
N GLY A 412 16.18 31.04 -9.56
CA GLY A 412 14.91 31.69 -9.89
C GLY A 412 13.93 30.85 -10.72
N SER A 413 14.31 29.62 -11.11
CA SER A 413 13.40 28.69 -11.79
C SER A 413 12.42 28.03 -10.79
N ILE A 414 11.26 27.61 -11.30
CA ILE A 414 10.24 26.90 -10.53
C ILE A 414 10.32 25.42 -10.87
N GLY A 415 10.73 24.58 -9.92
CA GLY A 415 10.65 23.12 -10.06
C GLY A 415 9.20 22.66 -10.03
N LEU A 416 8.81 21.86 -11.03
CA LEU A 416 7.44 21.37 -11.20
C LEU A 416 7.30 19.94 -10.63
N THR A 417 8.09 19.00 -11.15
CA THR A 417 8.07 17.61 -10.70
C THR A 417 9.34 16.87 -11.12
N ARG A 418 9.66 15.78 -10.42
CA ARG A 418 10.61 14.79 -10.92
C ARG A 418 9.97 14.06 -12.09
N ILE A 419 10.76 13.77 -13.13
CA ILE A 419 10.28 13.08 -14.31
C ILE A 419 10.94 11.71 -14.47
N PRO A 420 10.30 10.77 -15.18
CA PRO A 420 10.92 9.50 -15.51
C PRO A 420 11.99 9.64 -16.60
N ASN A 421 12.94 8.71 -16.63
CA ASN A 421 13.94 8.61 -17.69
C ASN A 421 13.51 7.63 -18.79
N GLU A 422 14.39 7.38 -19.77
CA GLU A 422 14.16 6.44 -20.88
C GLU A 422 13.71 5.04 -20.40
N LEU A 423 14.30 4.49 -19.33
CA LEU A 423 13.99 3.16 -18.82
C LEU A 423 12.54 3.02 -18.35
N TYR A 424 11.93 4.09 -17.82
CA TYR A 424 10.53 4.07 -17.43
C TYR A 424 9.61 3.84 -18.63
N TYR A 425 9.88 4.50 -19.76
CA TYR A 425 9.04 4.38 -20.96
C TYR A 425 9.16 3.00 -21.63
N GLU A 426 10.22 2.23 -21.33
CA GLU A 426 10.33 0.83 -21.74
C GLU A 426 9.39 -0.09 -20.93
N THR A 427 8.99 0.30 -19.71
CA THR A 427 8.26 -0.56 -18.78
C THR A 427 6.83 -0.86 -19.21
N MET A 428 6.30 -1.99 -18.76
CA MET A 428 4.90 -2.34 -18.99
C MET A 428 3.91 -1.34 -18.37
N ALA A 429 4.23 -0.71 -17.23
CA ALA A 429 3.39 0.33 -16.63
C ALA A 429 3.18 1.50 -17.60
N ALA A 430 4.26 1.99 -18.23
CA ALA A 430 4.18 3.04 -19.23
C ALA A 430 3.47 2.55 -20.50
N ARG A 431 3.81 1.34 -21.01
CA ARG A 431 3.16 0.74 -22.19
C ARG A 431 1.65 0.59 -22.03
N PHE A 432 1.17 0.13 -20.87
CA PHE A 432 -0.26 0.04 -20.60
C PHE A 432 -0.88 1.43 -20.44
N HIS A 433 -0.34 2.28 -19.57
CA HIS A 433 -1.08 3.47 -19.15
C HIS A 433 -0.71 4.74 -19.94
N ILE A 434 0.57 5.01 -20.20
CA ILE A 434 1.00 6.21 -20.92
C ILE A 434 0.77 6.08 -22.42
N PHE A 435 1.00 4.88 -22.97
CA PHE A 435 0.87 4.57 -24.40
C PHE A 435 -0.45 3.87 -24.78
N ASP A 436 -1.38 3.71 -23.85
CA ASP A 436 -2.69 3.06 -24.08
C ASP A 436 -2.61 1.63 -24.67
N GLY A 437 -1.50 0.92 -24.43
CA GLY A 437 -1.22 -0.39 -25.02
C GLY A 437 -0.71 -0.35 -26.46
N SER A 438 -0.39 0.82 -27.00
CA SER A 438 0.25 0.96 -28.32
C SER A 438 1.62 0.26 -28.32
N GLY A 439 1.90 -0.50 -29.40
CA GLY A 439 3.11 -1.31 -29.54
C GLY A 439 3.08 -2.68 -28.84
N LEU A 440 2.02 -3.02 -28.10
CA LEU A 440 1.85 -4.36 -27.52
C LEU A 440 1.23 -5.33 -28.53
N LYS A 441 1.62 -6.60 -28.44
CA LYS A 441 1.20 -7.71 -29.32
C LYS A 441 0.07 -8.54 -28.73
N HIS A 442 0.11 -8.74 -27.42
CA HIS A 442 -0.76 -9.67 -26.69
C HIS A 442 -1.76 -8.96 -25.77
N TYR A 443 -1.87 -7.63 -25.86
CA TYR A 443 -2.72 -6.84 -24.99
C TYR A 443 -3.54 -5.82 -25.76
N ARG A 444 -4.83 -5.74 -25.45
CA ARG A 444 -5.76 -4.74 -26.00
C ARG A 444 -6.50 -4.02 -24.88
N LEU A 445 -6.66 -2.71 -25.00
CA LEU A 445 -7.51 -1.93 -24.12
C LEU A 445 -8.98 -2.32 -24.37
N VAL A 446 -9.72 -2.64 -23.31
CA VAL A 446 -11.15 -3.04 -23.39
C VAL A 446 -12.07 -2.11 -22.62
N TYR A 447 -11.54 -1.33 -21.68
CA TYR A 447 -12.28 -0.31 -20.91
C TYR A 447 -11.36 0.82 -20.44
N GLU A 448 -11.89 2.03 -20.44
CA GLU A 448 -11.30 3.25 -19.88
C GLU A 448 -12.35 3.97 -19.00
N SER A 449 -11.98 4.40 -17.80
CA SER A 449 -12.85 5.25 -16.96
C SER A 449 -12.81 6.72 -17.42
N GLU A 450 -13.66 7.57 -16.84
CA GLU A 450 -13.44 9.02 -16.94
C GLU A 450 -12.05 9.41 -16.34
N PRO A 451 -11.45 10.54 -16.75
CA PRO A 451 -10.30 11.12 -16.03
C PRO A 451 -10.72 11.57 -14.62
N SER A 452 -9.78 12.13 -13.85
CA SER A 452 -10.13 12.71 -12.54
C SER A 452 -11.15 13.86 -12.69
N ASP A 453 -12.00 14.05 -11.69
CA ASP A 453 -13.08 15.05 -11.72
C ASP A 453 -12.55 16.48 -11.95
N GLU A 454 -11.41 16.79 -11.31
CA GLU A 454 -10.67 18.05 -11.50
C GLU A 454 -10.24 18.25 -12.96
N TRP A 455 -9.73 17.20 -13.60
CA TRP A 455 -9.23 17.29 -14.98
C TRP A 455 -10.37 17.37 -16.00
N LYS A 456 -11.48 16.67 -15.73
CA LYS A 456 -12.72 16.79 -16.49
C LYS A 456 -13.22 18.23 -16.51
N PHE A 457 -13.15 18.92 -15.37
CA PHE A 457 -13.48 20.35 -15.31
C PHE A 457 -12.48 21.19 -16.12
N TYR A 458 -11.17 20.96 -16.00
CA TYR A 458 -10.18 21.76 -16.71
C TYR A 458 -10.25 21.62 -18.23
N GLN A 459 -10.58 20.43 -18.74
CA GLN A 459 -10.77 20.21 -20.18
C GLN A 459 -11.89 21.10 -20.77
N SER A 460 -12.85 21.56 -19.95
CA SER A 460 -13.90 22.48 -20.40
C SER A 460 -13.42 23.93 -20.65
N ILE A 461 -12.22 24.29 -20.19
CA ILE A 461 -11.69 25.67 -20.25
C ILE A 461 -11.17 26.03 -21.66
N GLY A 462 -10.94 25.04 -22.54
CA GLY A 462 -10.55 25.27 -23.95
C GLY A 462 -9.09 25.68 -24.17
N THR A 463 -8.21 25.41 -23.19
CA THR A 463 -6.76 25.69 -23.24
C THR A 463 -5.95 24.40 -23.45
N SER A 464 -4.68 24.51 -23.87
CA SER A 464 -3.77 23.37 -24.00
C SER A 464 -3.62 22.62 -22.65
N PRO A 465 -3.71 21.27 -22.62
CA PRO A 465 -3.55 20.51 -21.38
C PRO A 465 -2.21 20.74 -20.68
N LEU A 466 -1.13 20.98 -21.44
CA LEU A 466 0.19 21.28 -20.87
C LEU A 466 0.21 22.62 -20.14
N GLU A 467 -0.45 23.65 -20.68
CA GLU A 467 -0.53 24.96 -20.03
C GLU A 467 -1.34 24.90 -18.74
N ILE A 468 -2.44 24.14 -18.76
CA ILE A 468 -3.24 23.86 -17.56
C ILE A 468 -2.39 23.15 -16.51
N ALA A 469 -1.65 22.10 -16.89
CA ALA A 469 -0.80 21.34 -15.98
C ALA A 469 0.30 22.22 -15.35
N ILE A 470 0.95 23.07 -16.15
CA ILE A 470 1.95 24.02 -15.66
C ILE A 470 1.31 25.01 -14.67
N TYR A 471 0.18 25.62 -15.05
CA TYR A 471 -0.49 26.61 -14.21
C TYR A 471 -0.95 26.02 -12.88
N GLU A 472 -1.63 24.86 -12.91
CA GLU A 472 -2.08 24.15 -11.72
C GLU A 472 -0.90 23.85 -10.79
N THR A 473 0.18 23.32 -11.35
CA THR A 473 1.38 22.94 -10.58
C THR A 473 2.03 24.15 -9.93
N ILE A 474 2.13 25.27 -10.64
CA ILE A 474 2.67 26.51 -10.06
C ILE A 474 1.79 27.01 -8.91
N GLN A 475 0.45 26.97 -9.05
CA GLN A 475 -0.43 27.39 -7.96
C GLN A 475 -0.29 26.47 -6.75
N ARG A 476 -0.18 25.16 -6.95
CA ARG A 476 -0.02 24.16 -5.87
C ARG A 476 1.34 24.24 -5.20
N ALA A 477 2.40 24.48 -5.98
CA ALA A 477 3.76 24.63 -5.48
C ALA A 477 3.90 25.83 -4.51
N LYS A 478 3.11 26.91 -4.68
CA LYS A 478 3.06 28.02 -3.72
C LYS A 478 2.65 27.58 -2.29
N PHE A 479 1.95 26.45 -2.20
CA PHE A 479 1.53 25.84 -0.93
C PHE A 479 2.34 24.59 -0.58
N GLY A 480 3.43 24.30 -1.30
CA GLY A 480 4.24 23.09 -1.09
C GLY A 480 3.53 21.80 -1.50
N VAL A 481 2.50 21.87 -2.34
CA VAL A 481 1.70 20.72 -2.76
C VAL A 481 2.20 20.23 -4.15
N PRO A 482 2.43 18.93 -4.35
CA PRO A 482 2.82 18.37 -5.64
C PRO A 482 1.69 18.53 -6.69
N PRO A 483 1.99 18.39 -7.99
CA PRO A 483 0.97 18.39 -9.04
C PRO A 483 -0.14 17.36 -8.80
N SER A 484 -1.31 17.58 -9.40
CA SER A 484 -2.32 16.51 -9.52
C SER A 484 -1.77 15.32 -10.30
N LEU A 485 -2.41 14.16 -10.18
CA LEU A 485 -2.01 12.94 -10.90
C LEU A 485 -2.12 13.15 -12.42
N CYS A 486 -3.16 13.83 -12.90
CA CYS A 486 -3.34 14.16 -14.32
C CYS A 486 -2.30 15.16 -14.83
N ALA A 487 -1.95 16.20 -14.06
CA ALA A 487 -0.82 17.06 -14.41
C ALA A 487 0.50 16.27 -14.45
N GLY A 488 0.69 15.33 -13.52
CA GLY A 488 1.80 14.39 -13.52
C GLY A 488 1.88 13.56 -14.80
N GLU A 489 0.77 12.94 -15.23
CA GLU A 489 0.69 12.19 -16.50
C GLU A 489 1.08 13.07 -17.70
N ILE A 490 0.58 14.30 -17.76
CA ILE A 490 0.88 15.24 -18.84
C ILE A 490 2.37 15.60 -18.87
N PHE A 491 2.99 15.81 -17.71
CA PHE A 491 4.43 16.06 -17.64
C PHE A 491 5.25 14.87 -18.09
N ILE A 492 4.83 13.64 -17.75
CA ILE A 492 5.46 12.41 -18.25
C ILE A 492 5.35 12.34 -19.78
N LYS A 493 4.17 12.56 -20.35
CA LYS A 493 3.98 12.58 -21.81
C LYS A 493 4.77 13.69 -22.49
N ALA A 494 4.83 14.88 -21.91
CA ALA A 494 5.60 16.00 -22.43
C ALA A 494 7.11 15.69 -22.42
N ALA A 495 7.62 15.14 -21.33
CA ALA A 495 9.02 14.70 -21.24
C ALA A 495 9.35 13.64 -22.29
N TYR A 496 8.47 12.66 -22.48
CA TYR A 496 8.60 11.66 -23.55
C TYR A 496 8.69 12.30 -24.93
N THR A 497 7.73 13.17 -25.29
CA THR A 497 7.70 13.87 -26.58
C THR A 497 8.95 14.71 -26.81
N MET A 498 9.45 15.38 -25.77
CA MET A 498 10.63 16.24 -25.87
C MET A 498 11.94 15.46 -25.99
N LEU A 499 12.09 14.35 -25.27
CA LEU A 499 13.39 13.69 -25.07
C LEU A 499 13.52 12.35 -25.79
N TYR A 500 12.45 11.53 -25.81
CA TYR A 500 12.56 10.10 -26.09
C TYR A 500 11.74 9.64 -27.29
N GLN A 501 10.73 10.40 -27.73
CA GLN A 501 9.80 9.98 -28.80
C GLN A 501 10.51 9.58 -30.11
N LYS A 502 11.62 10.23 -30.47
CA LYS A 502 12.41 9.87 -31.66
C LYS A 502 13.03 8.47 -31.57
N ASN A 503 13.38 8.02 -30.36
CA ASN A 503 14.00 6.72 -30.13
C ASN A 503 12.94 5.60 -30.14
N PHE A 504 11.78 5.85 -29.53
CA PHE A 504 10.71 4.85 -29.40
C PHE A 504 9.80 4.76 -30.62
N GLY A 505 9.59 5.87 -31.33
CA GLY A 505 8.71 5.94 -32.50
C GLY A 505 7.22 5.88 -32.18
N LEU A 506 6.81 5.80 -30.91
CA LEU A 506 5.40 5.81 -30.51
C LEU A 506 4.91 7.25 -30.33
N THR A 507 3.72 7.56 -30.82
CA THR A 507 3.06 8.85 -30.61
C THR A 507 2.25 8.82 -29.31
N VAL A 508 2.17 9.96 -28.62
CA VAL A 508 1.30 10.14 -27.44
C VAL A 508 0.49 11.41 -27.62
N ASP A 509 -0.79 11.35 -27.26
CA ASP A 509 -1.61 12.57 -27.14
C ASP A 509 -1.29 13.27 -25.83
N LEU A 510 -0.95 14.56 -25.88
CA LEU A 510 -0.61 15.40 -24.73
C LEU A 510 -1.88 15.84 -23.99
N ASN A 511 -2.67 14.86 -23.56
CA ASN A 511 -3.85 15.04 -22.73
C ASN A 511 -3.91 13.96 -21.65
N ALA A 512 -4.64 14.22 -20.57
CA ALA A 512 -4.88 13.21 -19.56
C ALA A 512 -5.84 12.15 -20.11
N THR A 513 -5.68 10.93 -19.61
CA THR A 513 -6.50 9.78 -20.00
C THR A 513 -7.37 9.31 -18.84
N GLY A 514 -8.16 8.26 -19.06
CA GLY A 514 -8.99 7.68 -18.02
C GLY A 514 -8.17 7.23 -16.81
N TYR A 515 -8.70 7.53 -15.63
CA TYR A 515 -8.04 7.21 -14.35
C TYR A 515 -7.71 5.73 -14.22
N VAL A 516 -8.63 4.85 -14.64
CA VAL A 516 -8.47 3.38 -14.63
C VAL A 516 -8.62 2.84 -16.05
N LYS A 517 -7.76 1.89 -16.42
CA LYS A 517 -7.78 1.19 -17.71
C LYS A 517 -7.75 -0.32 -17.50
N ILE A 518 -8.53 -1.04 -18.28
CA ILE A 518 -8.57 -2.51 -18.27
C ILE A 518 -8.13 -3.02 -19.63
N PHE A 519 -7.18 -3.95 -19.63
CA PHE A 519 -6.68 -4.64 -20.81
C PHE A 519 -7.03 -6.12 -20.75
N GLU A 520 -7.33 -6.72 -21.89
CA GLU A 520 -7.40 -8.17 -22.04
C GLU A 520 -6.11 -8.68 -22.69
N ARG A 521 -5.55 -9.74 -22.10
CA ARG A 521 -4.48 -10.53 -22.68
C ARG A 521 -5.06 -11.50 -23.70
N VAL A 522 -4.57 -11.43 -24.93
CA VAL A 522 -5.01 -12.23 -26.08
C VAL A 522 -3.81 -12.88 -26.75
N LYS A 523 -4.06 -13.96 -27.51
CA LYS A 523 -3.01 -14.54 -28.35
C LYS A 523 -2.57 -13.57 -29.44
N GLY A 524 -3.54 -12.87 -30.05
CA GLY A 524 -3.32 -11.92 -31.12
C GLY A 524 -3.27 -12.62 -32.48
N ALA A 525 -3.88 -12.01 -33.51
CA ALA A 525 -3.87 -12.57 -34.86
C ALA A 525 -2.49 -12.39 -35.49
N VAL A 526 -1.91 -13.47 -36.03
CA VAL A 526 -0.57 -13.45 -36.62
C VAL A 526 -0.69 -13.08 -38.10
N VAL A 527 -0.26 -11.90 -38.49
CA VAL A 527 -0.22 -11.48 -39.90
C VAL A 527 1.20 -11.62 -40.42
N LYS A 528 1.37 -12.41 -41.48
CA LYS A 528 2.67 -12.64 -42.11
C LYS A 528 2.60 -12.55 -43.63
N GLY A 529 3.70 -12.22 -44.26
CA GLY A 529 3.78 -12.17 -45.72
C GLY A 529 5.12 -11.64 -46.18
N LYS A 530 5.25 -11.45 -47.49
CA LYS A 530 6.45 -10.87 -48.09
C LYS A 530 6.45 -9.35 -48.01
N ALA A 531 7.62 -8.75 -47.85
CA ALA A 531 7.81 -7.31 -47.88
C ALA A 531 9.19 -6.96 -48.46
N ASN A 532 9.27 -5.88 -49.23
CA ASN A 532 10.51 -5.45 -49.88
C ASN A 532 11.26 -4.36 -49.10
N ALA A 533 10.59 -3.65 -48.18
CA ALA A 533 11.23 -2.63 -47.35
C ALA A 533 11.93 -3.25 -46.12
N GLU A 534 12.76 -2.46 -45.44
CA GLU A 534 13.45 -2.88 -44.20
C GLU A 534 12.47 -3.09 -43.04
N PHE A 535 11.38 -2.33 -43.01
CA PHE A 535 10.37 -2.38 -41.96
C PHE A 535 8.95 -2.42 -42.52
N VAL A 536 8.06 -3.03 -41.75
CA VAL A 536 6.60 -2.91 -41.91
C VAL A 536 6.05 -2.15 -40.72
N GLU A 537 5.32 -1.07 -41.01
CA GLU A 537 4.64 -0.24 -40.02
C GLU A 537 3.13 -0.53 -40.09
N VAL A 538 2.51 -0.74 -38.93
CA VAL A 538 1.09 -1.06 -38.81
C VAL A 538 0.43 -0.04 -37.90
N THR A 539 -0.65 0.59 -38.38
CA THR A 539 -1.40 1.61 -37.63
C THR A 539 -2.90 1.32 -37.60
N ALA A 540 -3.57 1.72 -36.53
CA ALA A 540 -5.04 1.74 -36.45
C ALA A 540 -5.51 2.80 -35.45
N LYS A 541 -6.62 3.46 -35.72
CA LYS A 541 -7.27 4.38 -34.77
C LYS A 541 -8.19 3.59 -33.85
N ILE A 542 -7.94 3.63 -32.56
CA ILE A 542 -8.74 2.98 -31.54
C ILE A 542 -9.61 4.02 -30.85
N LYS A 543 -10.92 3.77 -30.73
CA LYS A 543 -11.84 4.62 -29.98
C LYS A 543 -12.19 3.95 -28.66
N THR A 544 -12.10 4.69 -27.57
CA THR A 544 -12.47 4.20 -26.22
C THR A 544 -13.95 4.39 -25.92
N ASN A 545 -14.44 3.75 -24.86
CA ASN A 545 -15.80 3.94 -24.34
C ASN A 545 -16.05 5.38 -23.82
N GLN A 546 -15.00 6.17 -23.58
CA GLN A 546 -15.09 7.60 -23.28
C GLN A 546 -15.14 8.49 -24.53
N GLY A 547 -15.12 7.89 -25.72
CA GLY A 547 -15.10 8.60 -27.00
C GLY A 547 -13.73 9.14 -27.42
N ARG A 548 -12.69 8.96 -26.59
CA ARG A 548 -11.30 9.32 -26.91
C ARG A 548 -10.76 8.45 -28.03
N ILE A 549 -9.95 9.02 -28.91
CA ILE A 549 -9.29 8.29 -30.00
C ILE A 549 -7.78 8.38 -29.83
N PHE A 550 -7.10 7.24 -29.93
CA PHE A 550 -5.64 7.16 -29.96
C PHE A 550 -5.17 6.26 -31.11
N GLU A 551 -3.88 6.36 -31.45
CA GLU A 551 -3.27 5.56 -32.51
C GLU A 551 -2.55 4.34 -31.91
N TYR A 552 -2.98 3.15 -32.30
CA TYR A 552 -2.20 1.93 -32.12
C TYR A 552 -1.14 1.86 -33.22
N TYR A 553 0.11 1.64 -32.84
CA TYR A 553 1.24 1.56 -33.76
C TYR A 553 2.12 0.36 -33.42
N GLN A 554 2.58 -0.36 -34.45
CA GLN A 554 3.62 -1.36 -34.32
C GLN A 554 4.59 -1.30 -35.51
N LYS A 555 5.88 -1.47 -35.24
CA LYS A 555 6.94 -1.56 -36.26
C LYS A 555 7.66 -2.89 -36.14
N VAL A 556 7.76 -3.63 -37.24
CA VAL A 556 8.47 -4.92 -37.30
C VAL A 556 9.51 -4.90 -38.40
N GLU A 557 10.66 -5.53 -38.13
CA GLU A 557 11.75 -5.72 -39.08
C GLU A 557 11.41 -6.84 -40.08
N VAL A 558 11.73 -6.61 -41.35
CA VAL A 558 11.60 -7.62 -42.40
C VAL A 558 12.84 -8.50 -42.42
N LYS A 559 12.67 -9.81 -42.25
CA LYS A 559 13.76 -10.78 -42.22
C LYS A 559 13.63 -11.74 -43.39
N ASN A 560 14.67 -11.85 -44.21
CA ASN A 560 14.68 -12.68 -45.42
C ASN A 560 13.52 -12.38 -46.40
N GLY A 561 13.09 -11.13 -46.48
CA GLY A 561 11.97 -10.70 -47.32
C GLY A 561 10.59 -11.04 -46.76
N GLU A 562 10.50 -11.56 -45.53
CA GLU A 562 9.24 -11.87 -44.84
C GLU A 562 9.09 -11.03 -43.58
N TYR A 563 7.85 -10.69 -43.24
CA TYR A 563 7.51 -10.00 -41.99
C TYR A 563 6.47 -10.80 -41.21
N GLU A 564 6.46 -10.59 -39.89
CA GLU A 564 5.45 -11.16 -38.98
C GLU A 564 5.06 -10.10 -37.95
N VAL A 565 3.77 -9.86 -37.81
CA VAL A 565 3.18 -8.97 -36.81
C VAL A 565 2.04 -9.69 -36.09
N VAL A 566 1.85 -9.39 -34.81
CA VAL A 566 0.80 -9.97 -33.97
C VAL A 566 -0.12 -8.85 -33.55
N LEU A 567 -1.39 -8.92 -33.95
CA LEU A 567 -2.37 -7.86 -33.75
C LEU A 567 -3.35 -8.20 -32.63
N PRO A 568 -3.46 -7.37 -31.57
CA PRO A 568 -4.30 -7.67 -30.43
C PRO A 568 -5.74 -7.18 -30.57
N TYR A 569 -6.04 -6.19 -31.42
CA TYR A 569 -7.41 -5.67 -31.58
C TYR A 569 -8.15 -6.36 -32.72
N SER A 570 -9.45 -6.56 -32.55
CA SER A 570 -10.38 -7.03 -33.58
C SER A 570 -11.45 -5.96 -33.83
N HIS A 571 -12.16 -6.06 -34.96
CA HIS A 571 -13.13 -5.06 -35.41
C HIS A 571 -14.57 -5.37 -34.97
N ASP A 572 -14.82 -6.61 -34.61
CA ASP A 572 -16.12 -7.20 -34.26
C ASP A 572 -16.17 -7.73 -32.82
N SER A 573 -15.21 -7.35 -31.97
CA SER A 573 -15.29 -7.67 -30.53
C SER A 573 -16.55 -7.09 -29.89
N ARG A 574 -16.99 -7.72 -28.80
CA ARG A 574 -18.09 -7.22 -27.96
C ARG A 574 -17.73 -5.99 -27.12
N TYR A 575 -16.45 -5.64 -27.02
CA TYR A 575 -16.01 -4.52 -26.18
C TYR A 575 -16.27 -3.18 -26.89
N GLU A 576 -16.57 -2.16 -26.09
CA GLU A 576 -16.80 -0.80 -26.59
C GLU A 576 -15.51 -0.15 -27.10
N VAL A 577 -14.37 -0.46 -26.47
CA VAL A 577 -13.06 -0.05 -26.97
C VAL A 577 -12.70 -0.91 -28.18
N ARG A 578 -12.62 -0.30 -29.36
CA ARG A 578 -12.33 -1.03 -30.61
C ARG A 578 -11.73 -0.12 -31.69
N PRO A 579 -11.08 -0.69 -32.72
CA PRO A 579 -10.64 0.05 -33.89
C PRO A 579 -11.84 0.67 -34.62
N VAL A 580 -11.69 1.94 -35.03
CA VAL A 580 -12.64 2.65 -35.91
C VAL A 580 -12.14 2.77 -37.33
N THR A 581 -10.91 2.31 -37.59
CA THR A 581 -10.32 2.16 -38.92
C THR A 581 -9.78 0.73 -39.07
N PRO A 582 -9.68 0.21 -40.30
CA PRO A 582 -8.85 -0.96 -40.58
C PRO A 582 -7.41 -0.78 -40.08
N TYR A 583 -6.69 -1.88 -39.94
CA TYR A 583 -5.24 -1.84 -39.82
C TYR A 583 -4.63 -1.42 -41.14
N VAL A 584 -3.82 -0.37 -41.13
CA VAL A 584 -3.07 0.11 -42.30
C VAL A 584 -1.64 -0.40 -42.19
N PHE A 585 -1.25 -1.27 -43.12
CA PHE A 585 0.09 -1.82 -43.27
C PHE A 585 0.86 -1.00 -44.30
N LYS A 586 2.06 -0.57 -43.96
CA LYS A 586 2.96 0.16 -44.85
C LYS A 586 4.33 -0.51 -44.94
N SER A 587 4.76 -0.80 -46.17
CA SER A 587 6.11 -1.28 -46.48
C SER A 587 6.67 -0.45 -47.64
N GLY A 588 7.52 0.53 -47.33
CA GLY A 588 7.97 1.51 -48.32
C GLY A 588 6.80 2.33 -48.88
N GLU A 589 6.55 2.20 -50.18
CA GLU A 589 5.42 2.84 -50.88
C GLU A 589 4.15 1.99 -50.91
N VAL A 590 4.24 0.69 -50.58
CA VAL A 590 3.09 -0.22 -50.59
C VAL A 590 2.26 -0.03 -49.33
N VAL A 591 0.96 0.22 -49.50
CA VAL A 591 -0.01 0.35 -48.42
C VAL A 591 -1.16 -0.64 -48.63
N LYS A 592 -1.51 -1.40 -47.59
CA LYS A 592 -2.68 -2.30 -47.58
C LYS A 592 -3.50 -2.13 -46.31
N GLU A 593 -4.80 -2.38 -46.42
CA GLU A 593 -5.72 -2.37 -45.29
C GLU A 593 -6.17 -3.78 -44.93
N LEU A 594 -6.32 -4.05 -43.63
CA LEU A 594 -6.80 -5.34 -43.11
C LEU A 594 -7.77 -5.12 -41.95
N THR A 595 -8.94 -5.75 -42.06
CA THR A 595 -9.86 -5.93 -40.93
C THR A 595 -9.66 -7.31 -40.32
N VAL A 596 -9.63 -7.39 -39.00
CA VAL A 596 -9.35 -8.62 -38.25
C VAL A 596 -10.57 -8.99 -37.40
N GLU A 597 -11.02 -10.23 -37.52
CA GLU A 597 -12.13 -10.84 -36.76
C GLU A 597 -11.67 -11.32 -35.38
N GLU A 598 -12.58 -11.28 -34.40
CA GLU A 598 -12.35 -11.62 -33.00
C GLU A 598 -11.86 -13.07 -32.83
N GLU A 599 -12.45 -14.00 -33.57
CA GLU A 599 -12.09 -15.41 -33.51
C GLU A 599 -10.61 -15.63 -33.84
N LYS A 600 -10.08 -14.91 -34.84
CA LYS A 600 -8.68 -14.98 -35.25
C LYS A 600 -7.74 -14.44 -34.18
N VAL A 601 -8.13 -13.37 -33.48
CA VAL A 601 -7.37 -12.77 -32.38
C VAL A 601 -7.31 -13.70 -31.17
N ILE A 602 -8.44 -14.29 -30.78
CA ILE A 602 -8.53 -15.17 -29.60
C ILE A 602 -7.80 -16.49 -29.85
N LYS A 603 -7.93 -17.08 -31.04
CA LYS A 603 -7.29 -18.34 -31.39
C LYS A 603 -5.81 -18.20 -31.77
N GLY A 604 -5.38 -17.00 -32.17
CA GLY A 604 -4.03 -16.75 -32.68
C GLY A 604 -3.84 -17.27 -34.10
N GLU A 605 -4.87 -17.11 -34.95
CA GLU A 605 -4.83 -17.61 -36.32
C GLU A 605 -3.89 -16.80 -37.21
N VAL A 606 -3.39 -17.47 -38.24
CA VAL A 606 -2.43 -16.89 -39.19
C VAL A 606 -3.16 -16.32 -40.40
N ILE A 607 -2.91 -15.06 -40.71
CA ILE A 607 -3.41 -14.34 -41.88
C ILE A 607 -2.22 -14.05 -42.81
N VAL A 608 -2.37 -14.37 -44.09
CA VAL A 608 -1.33 -14.08 -45.09
C VAL A 608 -1.64 -12.76 -45.80
N LEU A 609 -0.69 -11.83 -45.79
CA LEU A 609 -0.80 -10.52 -46.44
C LEU A 609 0.54 -10.09 -47.05
N ASP A 610 0.72 -10.27 -48.35
CA ASP A 610 1.94 -9.82 -49.04
C ASP A 610 1.92 -8.29 -49.27
N LEU A 611 3.06 -7.63 -49.08
CA LEU A 611 3.30 -6.18 -49.23
C LEU A 611 4.37 -5.89 -50.29
N VAL A 612 4.36 -6.67 -51.38
CA VAL A 612 5.30 -6.57 -52.51
C VAL A 612 4.64 -6.12 -53.79
#